data_AF-A0A0Q8D2C3-F1
#
_entry.id   AF-A0A0Q8D2C3-F1
#
_cell.length_a   1.000
_cell.length_b   1.000
_cell.length_c   1.000
_cell.angle_alpha   90.00
_cell.angle_beta   90.00
_cell.angle_gamma   90.00
#
_symmetry.space_group_name_H-M   'P 1'
#
loop_
_entity.id
_entity.type
_entity.pdbx_description
1 polymer ?
#
loop_
_entity_poly.entity_id
_entity_poly.type
_entity_poly.pdbx_seq_one_letter_code
_entity_poly.pdbx_strand_id
1 'polypeptide(L)' 'MFKDYALFNLAEAKQAIEQLMAEMQSDPDYDDGSYLVDMQHIYWHLNSAWNGRNFDSSKSKLTNDLYDSFIQFPTDIDP' A
#
# COMPACT_ATOMS: atom_id res chain seq x y z
N MET A 1 -12.38 -4.12 13.73
CA MET A 1 -11.69 -3.48 12.60
C MET A 1 -12.12 -2.03 12.53
N PHE A 2 -11.15 -1.11 12.57
CA PHE A 2 -11.37 0.31 12.31
C PHE A 2 -11.10 0.54 10.82
N LYS A 3 -12.09 1.04 10.08
CA LYS A 3 -12.05 0.98 8.62
C LYS A 3 -11.21 2.09 8.01
N ASP A 4 -11.03 3.21 8.69
CA ASP A 4 -10.52 4.44 8.08
C ASP A 4 -9.09 4.30 7.55
N TYR A 5 -8.18 3.71 8.33
CA TYR A 5 -6.79 3.50 7.89
C TYR A 5 -6.70 2.51 6.72
N ALA A 6 -7.49 1.44 6.78
CA ALA A 6 -7.53 0.45 5.71
C ALA A 6 -8.13 1.03 4.43
N LEU A 7 -9.25 1.76 4.52
CA LEU A 7 -9.90 2.41 3.38
C LEU A 7 -9.01 3.48 2.74
N PHE A 8 -8.31 4.28 3.55
CA PHE A 8 -7.32 5.24 3.06
C PHE A 8 -6.25 4.54 2.20
N ASN A 9 -5.58 3.52 2.75
CA ASN A 9 -4.53 2.82 2.01
C ASN A 9 -5.05 2.06 0.79
N LEU A 10 -6.26 1.49 0.84
CA LEU A 10 -6.87 0.85 -0.33
C LEU A 10 -7.20 1.86 -1.44
N ALA A 11 -7.58 3.09 -1.09
CA ALA A 11 -7.80 4.14 -2.07
C ALA A 11 -6.48 4.59 -2.73
N GLU A 12 -5.42 4.76 -1.95
CA GLU A 12 -4.07 5.07 -2.46
C GLU A 12 -3.54 3.94 -3.35
N ALA A 13 -3.69 2.67 -2.92
CA ALA A 13 -3.31 1.51 -3.73
C ALA A 13 -4.06 1.48 -5.06
N LYS A 14 -5.37 1.78 -5.05
CA LYS A 14 -6.16 1.87 -6.28
C LYS A 14 -5.60 2.93 -7.23
N GLN A 15 -5.34 4.13 -6.71
CA GLN A 15 -4.79 5.22 -7.53
C GLN A 15 -3.40 4.86 -8.09
N ALA A 16 -2.54 4.23 -7.28
CA ALA A 16 -1.23 3.78 -7.72
C ALA A 16 -1.31 2.72 -8.83
N ILE A 17 -2.25 1.77 -8.74
CA ILE A 17 -2.51 0.78 -9.81
C ILE A 17 -3.00 1.47 -11.08
N GLU A 18 -3.95 2.41 -10.97
CA GLU A 18 -4.47 3.16 -12.12
C GLU A 18 -3.34 3.95 -12.81
N GLN A 19 -2.45 4.57 -12.04
CA GLN A 19 -1.30 5.32 -12.56
C GLN A 19 -0.28 4.39 -13.26
N LEU A 20 0.14 3.31 -12.60
CA LEU A 20 1.04 2.30 -13.16
C LEU A 20 0.52 1.81 -14.52
N MET A 21 -0.76 1.45 -14.59
CA MET A 21 -1.37 0.97 -15.83
C MET A 21 -1.37 2.02 -16.93
N ALA A 22 -1.60 3.29 -16.59
CA ALA A 22 -1.58 4.38 -17.55
C ALA A 22 -0.17 4.65 -18.08
N GLU A 23 0.85 4.63 -17.22
CA GLU A 23 2.25 4.81 -17.61
C GLU A 23 2.72 3.66 -18.50
N MET A 24 2.50 2.41 -18.10
CA MET A 24 2.80 1.22 -18.93
C MET A 24 2.17 1.26 -20.33
N GLN A 25 1.02 1.92 -20.49
CA GLN A 25 0.32 2.03 -21.77
C GLN A 25 0.81 3.19 -22.64
N SER A 26 1.29 4.26 -22.02
CA SER A 26 1.49 5.55 -22.68
C SER A 26 2.95 5.96 -22.81
N ASP A 27 3.82 5.45 -21.94
CA ASP A 27 5.24 5.75 -21.93
C ASP A 27 6.05 4.62 -22.59
N PRO A 28 6.60 4.84 -23.80
CA PRO A 28 7.43 3.83 -24.48
C PRO A 28 8.76 3.56 -23.78
N ASP A 29 9.20 4.45 -22.88
CA ASP A 29 10.43 4.31 -22.10
C ASP A 29 10.17 3.67 -20.71
N TYR A 30 8.92 3.29 -20.41
CA TYR A 30 8.58 2.57 -19.19
C TYR A 30 9.30 1.22 -19.13
N ASP A 31 10.10 1.01 -18.09
CA ASP A 31 10.99 -0.14 -17.96
C ASP A 31 10.75 -0.94 -16.66
N ASP A 32 11.51 -2.03 -16.50
CA ASP A 32 11.44 -2.89 -15.31
C ASP A 32 11.80 -2.14 -14.01
N GLY A 33 12.61 -1.09 -14.09
CA GLY A 33 12.98 -0.26 -12.95
C GLY A 33 11.81 0.57 -12.45
N SER A 34 11.11 1.25 -13.37
CA SER A 34 9.85 1.95 -13.07
C SER A 34 8.80 0.99 -12.53
N TYR A 35 8.64 -0.17 -13.18
CA TYR A 35 7.70 -1.20 -12.72
C TYR A 35 7.99 -1.67 -11.29
N LEU A 36 9.26 -1.91 -10.96
CA LEU A 36 9.65 -2.31 -9.61
C LEU A 36 9.28 -1.26 -8.56
N VAL A 37 9.50 0.02 -8.85
CA VAL A 37 9.18 1.13 -7.95
C VAL A 37 7.67 1.23 -7.74
N ASP A 38 6.88 1.17 -8.81
CA ASP A 38 5.42 1.27 -8.70
C ASP A 38 4.82 0.08 -7.96
N MET A 39 5.32 -1.14 -8.21
CA MET A 39 4.89 -2.33 -7.49
C MET A 39 5.25 -2.26 -6.00
N GLN A 40 6.44 -1.75 -5.64
CA GLN A 40 6.81 -1.51 -4.24
C GLN A 40 5.85 -0.53 -3.56
N HIS A 41 5.48 0.56 -4.25
CA HIS A 41 4.53 1.54 -3.76
C HIS A 41 3.13 0.93 -3.55
N ILE A 42 2.65 0.12 -4.50
CA ILE A 42 1.37 -0.61 -4.38
C ILE A 42 1.41 -1.57 -3.18
N TYR A 43 2.47 -2.39 -3.06
CA TYR A 43 2.60 -3.33 -1.95
C TYR A 43 2.66 -2.63 -0.60
N TRP A 44 3.35 -1.49 -0.50
CA TRP A 44 3.34 -0.69 0.73
C TRP A 44 1.89 -0.39 1.16
N HIS A 45 1.06 0.14 0.28
CA HIS A 45 -0.33 0.45 0.61
C HIS A 45 -1.17 -0.80 0.92
N LEU A 46 -1.06 -1.87 0.13
CA LEU A 46 -1.80 -3.12 0.38
C LEU A 46 -1.43 -3.75 1.73
N ASN A 47 -0.13 -3.81 2.03
CA ASN A 47 0.39 -4.31 3.29
C ASN A 47 -0.11 -3.45 4.46
N SER A 48 -0.05 -2.12 4.30
CA SER A 48 -0.51 -1.18 5.33
C SER A 48 -2.01 -1.31 5.59
N ALA A 49 -2.82 -1.46 4.53
CA ALA A 49 -4.25 -1.69 4.65
C ALA A 49 -4.56 -2.98 5.44
N TRP A 50 -3.83 -4.06 5.17
CA TRP A 50 -4.02 -5.33 5.86
C TRP A 50 -3.52 -5.28 7.30
N ASN A 51 -2.24 -5.01 7.52
CA ASN A 51 -1.61 -5.05 8.83
C ASN A 51 -2.19 -3.97 9.78
N GLY A 52 -2.53 -2.81 9.22
CA GLY A 52 -3.13 -1.69 9.95
C GLY A 52 -4.65 -1.76 10.13
N ARG A 53 -5.34 -2.83 9.72
CA ARG A 53 -6.82 -2.95 9.74
C ARG A 53 -7.48 -2.72 11.11
N ASN A 54 -6.74 -2.88 12.20
CA ASN A 54 -7.23 -2.65 13.56
C ASN A 54 -6.69 -1.36 14.19
N PHE A 55 -6.01 -0.51 13.43
CA PHE A 55 -5.49 0.77 13.90
C PHE A 55 -6.60 1.81 14.06
N ASP A 56 -6.77 2.33 15.28
CA ASP A 56 -7.71 3.42 15.59
C ASP A 56 -6.97 4.76 15.63
N SER A 57 -6.99 5.50 14.52
CA SER A 57 -6.34 6.81 14.40
C SER A 57 -6.96 7.88 15.31
N SER A 58 -8.17 7.68 15.83
CA SER A 58 -8.78 8.59 16.80
C SER A 58 -8.20 8.46 18.21
N LYS A 59 -7.56 7.33 18.50
CA LYS A 59 -7.02 7.00 19.84
C LYS A 59 -5.51 6.83 19.88
N SER A 60 -4.89 6.59 18.74
CA SER A 60 -3.47 6.29 18.63
C SER A 60 -2.82 7.10 17.53
N LYS A 61 -1.56 7.49 17.74
CA LYS A 61 -0.71 8.07 16.69
C LYS A 61 0.00 6.95 15.96
N LEU A 62 0.21 7.13 14.65
CA LEU A 62 1.06 6.24 13.88
C LEU A 62 2.52 6.54 14.24
N THR A 63 3.15 5.65 15.02
CA THR A 63 4.57 5.71 15.34
C THR A 63 5.40 5.08 14.24
N ASN A 64 6.72 5.30 14.25
CA ASN A 64 7.63 4.65 13.31
C ASN A 64 7.56 3.12 13.46
N ASP A 65 7.60 2.58 14.69
CA ASP A 65 7.51 1.13 14.92
C ASP A 65 6.20 0.52 14.37
N LEU A 66 5.07 1.22 14.54
CA LEU A 66 3.80 0.78 13.98
C LEU A 66 3.81 0.86 12.46
N TYR A 67 4.31 1.96 11.89
CA TYR A 67 4.46 2.13 10.46
C TYR A 67 5.34 1.02 9.86
N ASP A 68 6.53 0.79 10.42
CA ASP A 68 7.46 -0.24 9.98
C ASP A 68 6.81 -1.63 10.00
N SER A 69 5.97 -1.92 11.01
CA SER A 69 5.22 -3.17 11.08
C SER A 69 4.10 -3.26 10.03
N PHE A 70 3.47 -2.14 9.68
CA PHE A 70 2.35 -2.10 8.76
C PHE A 70 2.78 -2.29 7.31
N ILE A 71 3.96 -1.81 6.92
CA ILE A 71 4.43 -1.92 5.53
C ILE A 71 4.99 -3.30 5.16
N GLN A 72 5.23 -4.19 6.13
CA GLN A 72 5.76 -5.53 5.88
C GLN A 72 4.77 -6.41 5.14
N PHE A 73 5.26 -7.38 4.36
CA PHE A 73 4.40 -8.40 3.80
C PHE A 73 3.64 -9.15 4.90
N PRO A 74 2.32 -9.36 4.76
CA PRO A 74 1.52 -10.13 5.70
C PRO A 74 2.11 -11.52 5.92
N THR A 75 2.14 -11.96 7.18
CA THR A 75 2.59 -13.32 7.56
C THR A 75 1.43 -14.19 8.05
N ASP A 76 0.23 -13.63 8.09
CA ASP A 76 -1.01 -14.22 8.61
C ASP A 76 -2.04 -14.48 7.50
N ILE A 77 -1.61 -14.52 6.23
CA ILE A 77 -2.41 -14.88 5.07
C ILE A 77 -1.84 -16.16 4.47
N ASP A 78 -2.66 -17.22 4.41
CA ASP A 78 -2.30 -18.42 3.66
C ASP A 78 -2.37 -18.14 2.15
N PRO A 79 -1.38 -18.62 1.36
CA PRO A 79 -1.34 -18.42 -0.09
C PRO A 79 -2.46 -19.14 -0.86
#